data_AF-A0A403SY65-F1
#
_entry.id   AF-A0A403SY65-F1
#
_cell.length_a   1.000
_cell.length_b   1.000
_cell.length_c   1.000
_cell.angle_alpha   90.00
_cell.angle_beta   90.00
_cell.angle_gamma   90.00
#
_symmetry.space_group_name_H-M   'P 1'
#
loop_
_entity.id
_entity.type
_entity.pdbx_description
1 polymer ?
#
loop_
_entity_poly.entity_id
_entity_poly.type
_entity_poly.pdbx_seq_one_letter_code
_entity_poly.pdbx_strand_id
1 'polypeptide(L)'
;MAIIITTPGFGARGSPPGISPAHPDVSFGAGIQPFSPLLLAKLRPENNTGLGSNTVTGTVIPTQAGSRKILWVVNTYLTDKLTEDELKTIMDNRDKFEFTIGVGDRRTSLALRFKIATDWHGEDVTGRILTPDPTINDQNYHHTLTFSGKSGQMSVTDKHYGTNQYGSVRYFTVRYKP
;
A
#
# COMPACT_ATOMS: atom_id res chain seq x y z
N MET A 1 22.77 32.02 -70.95
CA MET A 1 23.01 30.79 -70.16
C MET A 1 22.07 29.70 -70.65
N ALA A 2 22.52 28.45 -70.54
CA ALA A 2 21.91 27.18 -70.97
C ALA A 2 22.47 26.65 -72.30
N ILE A 3 23.39 25.70 -72.12
CA ILE A 3 24.11 24.91 -73.12
C ILE A 3 23.19 23.78 -73.61
N ILE A 4 23.31 23.50 -74.89
CA ILE A 4 22.58 22.53 -75.71
C ILE A 4 23.27 21.15 -75.61
N ILE A 5 22.57 20.10 -76.09
CA ILE A 5 23.08 18.87 -76.76
C ILE A 5 23.16 17.62 -75.84
N THR A 6 22.69 16.41 -76.15
CA THR A 6 21.73 15.80 -77.10
C THR A 6 21.58 14.30 -76.72
N THR A 7 20.47 13.67 -77.13
CA THR A 7 20.34 12.28 -77.66
C THR A 7 20.39 11.03 -76.74
N PRO A 8 19.79 9.90 -77.19
CA PRO A 8 18.92 9.03 -76.38
C PRO A 8 19.51 7.63 -76.10
N GLY A 9 18.83 6.85 -75.25
CA GLY A 9 18.89 5.39 -75.32
C GLY A 9 18.89 4.64 -73.99
N PHE A 10 17.83 3.84 -73.80
CA PHE A 10 17.77 2.52 -73.15
C PHE A 10 18.51 2.24 -71.81
N GLY A 11 17.70 1.99 -70.77
CA GLY A 11 17.77 0.76 -69.96
C GLY A 11 18.62 0.77 -68.69
N ALA A 12 17.97 0.82 -67.52
CA ALA A 12 18.41 0.16 -66.28
C ALA A 12 17.25 0.22 -65.25
N ARG A 13 16.56 -0.89 -64.99
CA ARG A 13 16.81 -1.83 -63.87
C ARG A 13 16.70 -1.19 -62.47
N GLY A 14 15.57 -1.49 -61.83
CA GLY A 14 15.44 -1.89 -60.43
C GLY A 14 16.11 -1.02 -59.37
N SER A 15 15.32 -0.14 -58.77
CA SER A 15 15.66 0.50 -57.50
C SER A 15 15.92 -0.56 -56.40
N PRO A 16 16.91 -0.33 -55.51
CA PRO A 16 17.32 -1.29 -54.49
C PRO A 16 16.25 -1.53 -53.42
N PRO A 17 16.27 -2.68 -52.70
CA PRO A 17 15.31 -2.99 -51.66
C PRO A 17 15.40 -1.98 -50.52
N GLY A 18 14.36 -1.16 -50.39
CA GLY A 18 14.15 -0.35 -49.20
C GLY A 18 14.01 -1.26 -48.00
N ILE A 19 14.79 -0.96 -46.96
CA ILE A 19 14.66 -1.54 -45.63
C ILE A 19 13.20 -1.35 -45.21
N SER A 20 12.45 -2.45 -45.19
CA SER A 20 11.14 -2.48 -44.54
C SER A 20 11.41 -2.45 -43.04
N PRO A 21 10.98 -1.43 -42.28
CA PRO A 21 10.84 -1.60 -40.85
C PRO A 21 9.72 -2.63 -40.69
N ALA A 22 10.10 -3.87 -40.43
CA ALA A 22 9.21 -4.81 -39.79
C ALA A 22 8.75 -4.11 -38.51
N HIS A 23 7.55 -3.54 -38.51
CA HIS A 23 6.87 -3.18 -37.29
C HIS A 23 6.59 -4.52 -36.60
N PRO A 24 7.21 -4.84 -35.45
CA PRO A 24 6.62 -5.86 -34.61
C PRO A 24 5.26 -5.29 -34.21
N ASP A 25 4.19 -5.89 -34.73
CA ASP A 25 2.87 -5.79 -34.14
C ASP A 25 3.05 -6.05 -32.64
N VAL A 26 2.86 -5.01 -31.83
CA VAL A 26 2.83 -5.16 -30.38
C VAL A 26 1.53 -5.87 -30.07
N SER A 27 1.62 -7.21 -30.04
CA SER A 27 0.60 -8.07 -29.47
C SER A 27 0.49 -7.74 -27.98
N PHE A 28 -0.50 -6.94 -27.59
CA PHE A 28 -0.91 -6.82 -26.20
C PHE A 28 -1.74 -8.05 -25.83
N GLY A 29 -1.06 -9.17 -25.58
CA GLY A 29 -1.68 -10.45 -25.31
C GLY A 29 -0.85 -11.32 -24.37
N ALA A 30 -0.70 -10.91 -23.11
CA ALA A 30 -0.48 -11.76 -21.93
C ALA A 30 -0.38 -10.85 -20.68
N GLY A 31 -1.07 -11.22 -19.60
CA GLY A 31 -1.37 -10.39 -18.42
C GLY A 31 -0.23 -9.48 -17.92
N ILE A 32 -0.37 -8.18 -18.16
CA ILE A 32 0.42 -7.15 -17.48
C ILE A 32 0.03 -7.23 -16.01
N GLN A 33 0.97 -7.64 -15.15
CA GLN A 33 0.78 -7.52 -13.71
C GLN A 33 0.61 -6.02 -13.41
N PRO A 34 -0.55 -5.58 -12.88
CA PRO A 34 -0.88 -4.14 -12.81
C PRO A 34 0.04 -3.35 -11.87
N PHE A 35 0.85 -4.05 -11.07
CA PHE A 35 1.76 -3.47 -10.08
C PHE A 35 3.15 -4.06 -10.21
N SER A 36 4.16 -3.24 -9.88
CA SER A 36 5.57 -3.67 -9.89
C SER A 36 5.78 -4.94 -9.05
N PRO A 37 6.45 -5.98 -9.58
CA PRO A 37 6.77 -7.18 -8.81
C PRO A 37 7.56 -6.88 -7.53
N LEU A 38 8.42 -5.84 -7.55
CA LEU A 38 9.18 -5.41 -6.38
C LEU A 38 8.27 -4.83 -5.29
N LEU A 39 7.28 -4.01 -5.66
CA LEU A 39 6.28 -3.50 -4.73
C LEU A 39 5.53 -4.66 -4.07
N LEU A 40 5.05 -5.60 -4.89
CA LEU A 40 4.28 -6.74 -4.39
C LEU A 40 5.12 -7.66 -3.50
N ALA A 41 6.42 -7.82 -3.79
CA ALA A 41 7.35 -8.57 -2.96
C ALA A 41 7.45 -7.98 -1.54
N LYS A 42 7.59 -6.65 -1.41
CA LYS A 42 7.63 -5.97 -0.09
C LYS A 42 6.38 -6.25 0.75
N LEU A 43 5.22 -6.38 0.12
CA LEU A 43 3.93 -6.57 0.78
C LEU A 43 3.61 -8.03 1.13
N ARG A 44 4.53 -8.98 0.91
CA ARG A 44 4.31 -10.38 1.26
C ARG A 44 4.44 -10.61 2.78
N PRO A 45 3.74 -11.63 3.34
CA PRO A 45 3.79 -11.92 4.78
C PRO A 45 5.19 -12.13 5.35
N GLU A 46 6.10 -12.76 4.59
CA GLU A 46 7.49 -13.00 4.99
C GLU A 46 8.30 -11.71 5.18
N ASN A 47 7.84 -10.59 4.60
CA ASN A 47 8.49 -9.29 4.69
C ASN A 47 7.86 -8.38 5.75
N ASN A 48 7.04 -8.92 6.65
CA ASN A 48 6.61 -8.20 7.83
C ASN A 48 7.53 -8.39 9.02
N THR A 49 7.55 -7.38 9.88
CA THR A 49 8.33 -7.39 11.11
C THR A 49 7.54 -6.77 12.25
N GLY A 50 7.82 -7.19 13.48
CA GLY A 50 7.28 -6.57 14.68
C GLY A 50 5.76 -6.65 14.84
N LEU A 51 5.08 -7.60 14.19
CA LEU A 51 3.63 -7.76 14.33
C LEU A 51 3.28 -8.27 15.74
N GLY A 52 2.35 -7.60 16.41
CA GLY A 52 1.80 -8.02 17.70
C GLY A 52 0.72 -9.09 17.58
N SER A 53 0.49 -9.80 18.68
CA SER A 53 -0.57 -10.80 18.84
C SER A 53 -1.12 -10.80 20.29
N ASN A 54 -1.99 -11.75 20.62
CA ASN A 54 -2.41 -11.98 22.00
C ASN A 54 -1.33 -12.59 22.92
N THR A 55 -0.17 -13.00 22.36
CA THR A 55 0.95 -13.60 23.12
C THR A 55 2.22 -12.76 23.07
N VAL A 56 2.40 -11.90 22.07
CA VAL A 56 3.57 -11.03 21.94
C VAL A 56 3.17 -9.58 21.68
N THR A 57 3.81 -8.62 22.37
CA THR A 57 3.50 -7.19 22.19
C THR A 57 3.77 -6.72 20.76
N GLY A 58 4.91 -7.14 20.17
CA GLY A 58 5.38 -6.64 18.90
C GLY A 58 5.89 -5.19 18.99
N THR A 59 6.06 -4.55 17.83
CA THR A 59 6.36 -3.13 17.71
C THR A 59 5.10 -2.33 18.02
N VAL A 60 5.24 -1.38 18.95
CA VAL A 60 4.14 -0.56 19.45
C VAL A 60 4.18 0.80 18.79
N ILE A 61 3.04 1.21 18.25
CA ILE A 61 2.75 2.59 17.90
C ILE A 61 1.68 3.12 18.87
N PRO A 62 2.03 3.97 19.84
CA PRO A 62 1.07 4.51 20.80
C PRO A 62 -0.07 5.26 20.10
N THR A 63 -1.29 5.14 20.62
CA THR A 63 -2.42 5.98 20.21
C THR A 63 -2.13 7.45 20.52
N GLN A 64 -2.66 8.34 19.67
CA GLN A 64 -2.57 9.78 19.87
C GLN A 64 -3.64 10.50 19.04
N ALA A 65 -4.08 11.69 19.48
CA ALA A 65 -5.01 12.52 18.71
C ALA A 65 -4.37 13.12 17.45
N GLY A 66 -3.07 13.42 17.49
CA GLY A 66 -2.31 13.95 16.36
C GLY A 66 -2.21 12.98 15.19
N SER A 67 -2.43 13.50 13.99
CA SER A 67 -2.27 12.73 12.76
C SER A 67 -0.81 12.36 12.47
N ARG A 68 -0.59 11.21 11.82
CA ARG A 68 0.72 10.76 11.33
C ARG A 68 0.62 10.22 9.90
N LYS A 69 1.74 10.26 9.19
CA LYS A 69 1.84 9.70 7.83
C LYS A 69 1.51 8.19 7.84
N ILE A 70 0.60 7.77 6.97
CA ILE A 70 0.30 6.34 6.74
C ILE A 70 1.58 5.58 6.36
N LEU A 71 2.44 6.20 5.54
CA LEU A 71 3.73 5.63 5.15
C LEU A 71 4.57 5.20 6.35
N TRP A 72 4.66 6.05 7.36
CA TRP A 72 5.45 5.76 8.56
C TRP A 72 4.86 4.58 9.33
N VAL A 73 3.53 4.49 9.42
CA VAL A 73 2.84 3.38 10.09
C VAL A 73 3.09 2.07 9.34
N VAL A 74 2.85 2.03 8.02
CA VAL A 74 3.09 0.83 7.20
C VAL A 74 4.54 0.38 7.29
N ASN A 75 5.48 1.32 7.12
CA ASN A 75 6.91 1.04 7.16
C ASN A 75 7.39 0.60 8.54
N THR A 76 6.66 0.84 9.61
CA THR A 76 6.99 0.31 10.93
C THR A 76 6.91 -1.23 10.95
N TYR A 77 6.05 -1.82 10.13
CA TYR A 77 5.76 -3.26 10.12
C TYR A 77 6.25 -4.00 8.87
N LEU A 78 7.07 -3.35 8.04
CA LEU A 78 7.73 -3.96 6.88
C LEU A 78 9.24 -4.07 7.11
N THR A 79 9.87 -5.12 6.61
CA THR A 79 11.34 -5.23 6.55
C THR A 79 11.87 -4.25 5.51
N ASP A 80 11.43 -4.42 4.26
CA ASP A 80 11.71 -3.52 3.15
C ASP A 80 10.67 -2.41 3.05
N LYS A 81 11.14 -1.17 3.21
CA LYS A 81 10.25 -0.01 3.33
C LYS A 81 9.67 0.38 1.97
N LEU A 82 8.43 0.85 2.00
CA LEU A 82 7.80 1.54 0.89
C LEU A 82 8.37 2.95 0.72
N THR A 83 8.44 3.42 -0.51
CA THR A 83 8.61 4.83 -0.85
C THR A 83 7.28 5.58 -0.82
N GLU A 84 7.32 6.92 -0.93
CA GLU A 84 6.10 7.73 -1.05
C GLU A 84 5.31 7.38 -2.32
N ASP A 85 5.99 7.15 -3.45
CA ASP A 85 5.34 6.79 -4.73
C ASP A 85 4.71 5.38 -4.70
N GLU A 86 5.38 4.43 -4.04
CA GLU A 86 4.84 3.08 -3.86
C GLU A 86 3.58 3.11 -3.01
N LEU A 87 3.59 3.85 -1.90
CA LEU A 87 2.38 4.03 -1.11
C LEU A 87 1.30 4.77 -1.88
N LYS A 88 1.65 5.82 -2.63
CA LYS A 88 0.68 6.54 -3.46
C LYS A 88 0.00 5.60 -4.46
N THR A 89 0.78 4.73 -5.11
CA THR A 89 0.26 3.72 -6.03
C THR A 89 -0.75 2.79 -5.35
N ILE A 90 -0.45 2.35 -4.12
CA ILE A 90 -1.38 1.56 -3.30
C ILE A 90 -2.65 2.37 -2.98
N MET A 91 -2.51 3.64 -2.58
CA MET A 91 -3.64 4.51 -2.20
C MET A 91 -4.56 4.85 -3.38
N ASP A 92 -4.00 4.98 -4.58
CA ASP A 92 -4.74 5.23 -5.81
C ASP A 92 -5.51 3.97 -6.29
N ASN A 93 -5.10 2.78 -5.85
CA ASN A 93 -5.66 1.48 -6.28
C ASN A 93 -6.14 0.63 -5.08
N ARG A 94 -6.69 1.27 -4.03
CA ARG A 94 -7.04 0.61 -2.77
C ARG A 94 -8.00 -0.56 -2.90
N ASP A 95 -8.83 -0.62 -3.93
CA ASP A 95 -9.69 -1.77 -4.21
C ASP A 95 -8.88 -3.05 -4.43
N LYS A 96 -7.63 -2.93 -4.92
CA LYS A 96 -6.66 -4.01 -5.14
C LYS A 96 -5.79 -4.33 -3.93
N PHE A 97 -5.94 -3.61 -2.82
CA PHE A 97 -5.14 -3.83 -1.62
C PHE A 97 -6.00 -3.98 -0.37
N GLU A 98 -5.64 -4.93 0.49
CA GLU A 98 -6.31 -5.16 1.77
C GLU A 98 -5.45 -4.57 2.87
N PHE A 99 -6.04 -3.68 3.65
CA PHE A 99 -5.44 -3.15 4.85
C PHE A 99 -5.96 -3.89 6.05
N THR A 100 -5.06 -4.21 6.98
CA THR A 100 -5.42 -4.87 8.23
C THR A 100 -4.75 -4.12 9.36
N ILE A 101 -5.52 -3.79 10.39
CA ILE A 101 -5.03 -3.11 11.59
C ILE A 101 -5.36 -3.96 12.81
N GLY A 102 -4.41 -4.08 13.74
CA GLY A 102 -4.65 -4.66 15.05
C GLY A 102 -4.24 -3.69 16.14
N VAL A 103 -5.12 -3.57 17.12
CA VAL A 103 -5.04 -2.62 18.22
C VAL A 103 -5.10 -3.33 19.56
N GLY A 104 -4.58 -2.66 20.59
CA GLY A 104 -4.55 -3.24 21.93
C GLY A 104 -3.69 -2.47 22.92
N ASP A 105 -3.53 -3.06 24.09
CA ASP A 105 -2.70 -2.49 25.16
C ASP A 105 -1.21 -2.61 24.79
N ARG A 106 -0.46 -1.53 25.00
CA ARG A 106 0.99 -1.48 24.74
C ARG A 106 1.85 -2.16 25.81
N ARG A 107 1.29 -2.43 26.99
CA ARG A 107 2.03 -3.04 28.11
C ARG A 107 2.15 -4.54 27.91
N THR A 108 3.37 -5.06 28.01
CA THR A 108 3.66 -6.49 27.80
C THR A 108 2.88 -7.42 28.74
N SER A 109 2.63 -6.99 29.98
CA SER A 109 1.80 -7.74 30.94
C SER A 109 0.33 -7.89 30.51
N LEU A 110 -0.12 -7.12 29.52
CA LEU A 110 -1.48 -7.12 28.99
C LEU A 110 -1.50 -7.43 27.49
N ALA A 111 -0.49 -8.15 26.97
CA ALA A 111 -0.40 -8.51 25.55
C ALA A 111 -1.68 -9.18 25.01
N LEU A 112 -2.39 -9.94 25.85
CA LEU A 112 -3.66 -10.61 25.53
C LEU A 112 -4.80 -9.65 25.15
N ARG A 113 -4.73 -8.38 25.55
CA ARG A 113 -5.67 -7.32 25.17
C ARG A 113 -5.32 -6.81 23.78
N PHE A 114 -5.50 -7.67 22.78
CA PHE A 114 -5.19 -7.41 21.39
C PHE A 114 -6.25 -8.02 20.49
N LYS A 115 -6.67 -7.26 19.47
CA LYS A 115 -7.56 -7.74 18.41
C LYS A 115 -7.16 -7.14 17.08
N ILE A 116 -7.31 -7.93 16.03
CA ILE A 116 -7.30 -7.48 14.64
C ILE A 116 -8.71 -6.98 14.32
N ALA A 117 -8.81 -5.78 13.80
CA ALA A 117 -10.08 -5.22 13.36
C ALA A 117 -10.59 -5.96 12.12
N THR A 118 -11.88 -6.25 12.08
CA THR A 118 -12.54 -7.02 11.02
C THR A 118 -13.52 -6.19 10.21
N ASP A 119 -13.64 -4.90 10.49
CA ASP A 119 -14.68 -4.03 9.98
C ASP A 119 -14.15 -2.84 9.16
N TRP A 120 -12.84 -2.78 8.93
CA TRP A 120 -12.16 -1.76 8.14
C TRP A 120 -11.06 -2.39 7.29
N HIS A 121 -10.98 -2.01 6.02
CA HIS A 121 -10.09 -2.64 5.05
C HIS A 121 -9.35 -1.64 4.15
N GLY A 122 -9.21 -0.38 4.56
CA GLY A 122 -8.42 0.65 3.87
C GLY A 122 -9.22 1.84 3.37
N GLU A 123 -10.54 1.84 3.58
CA GLU A 123 -11.41 2.94 3.20
C GLU A 123 -11.15 4.21 4.03
N ASP A 124 -11.46 5.37 3.44
CA ASP A 124 -11.37 6.65 4.13
C ASP A 124 -12.43 6.71 5.24
N VAL A 125 -12.00 6.97 6.47
CA VAL A 125 -12.88 7.02 7.64
C VAL A 125 -12.49 8.15 8.57
N THR A 126 -13.47 8.70 9.28
CA THR A 126 -13.26 9.71 10.32
C THR A 126 -13.97 9.25 11.57
N GLY A 127 -13.23 9.09 12.67
CA GLY A 127 -13.83 8.73 13.95
C GLY A 127 -14.46 7.33 14.00
N ARG A 128 -14.00 6.38 13.17
CA ARG A 128 -14.54 5.01 13.15
C ARG A 128 -14.07 4.22 14.36
N ILE A 129 -14.97 3.65 15.13
CA ILE A 129 -14.62 2.67 16.16
C ILE A 129 -14.19 1.37 15.47
N LEU A 130 -13.01 0.85 15.83
CA LEU A 130 -12.49 -0.41 15.33
C LEU A 130 -13.08 -1.58 16.12
N THR A 131 -13.57 -2.60 15.41
CA THR A 131 -14.15 -3.78 16.03
C THR A 131 -13.50 -5.07 15.53
N PRO A 132 -13.38 -6.13 16.36
CA PRO A 132 -13.84 -6.21 17.74
C PRO A 132 -12.97 -5.42 18.73
N ASP A 133 -13.58 -5.03 19.84
CA ASP A 133 -12.89 -4.40 20.96
C ASP A 133 -11.93 -5.43 21.63
N PRO A 134 -10.68 -5.04 21.95
CA PRO A 134 -9.75 -5.90 22.71
C PRO A 134 -10.22 -6.31 24.10
N THR A 135 -11.18 -5.60 24.68
CA THR A 135 -11.81 -5.91 25.98
C THR A 135 -13.33 -5.96 25.82
N ILE A 136 -13.83 -7.11 25.38
CA ILE A 136 -15.26 -7.37 25.08
C ILE A 136 -16.25 -6.97 26.20
N ASN A 137 -15.80 -6.83 27.45
CA ASN A 137 -16.63 -6.46 28.60
C ASN A 137 -16.38 -5.04 29.14
N ASP A 138 -15.55 -4.23 28.50
CA ASP A 138 -15.29 -2.84 28.90
C ASP A 138 -15.74 -1.88 27.79
N GLN A 139 -16.97 -1.36 27.93
CA GLN A 139 -17.57 -0.44 26.97
C GLN A 139 -16.79 0.89 26.83
N ASN A 140 -15.87 1.18 27.76
CA ASN A 140 -15.07 2.40 27.75
C ASN A 140 -13.69 2.23 27.11
N TYR A 141 -13.29 1.01 26.68
CA TYR A 141 -11.97 0.74 26.11
C TYR A 141 -11.98 0.41 24.61
N HIS A 142 -12.38 1.38 23.80
CA HIS A 142 -12.36 1.23 22.35
C HIS A 142 -11.27 2.08 21.69
N HIS A 143 -10.90 1.66 20.47
CA HIS A 143 -9.99 2.40 19.61
C HIS A 143 -10.76 3.04 18.47
N THR A 144 -10.38 4.27 18.13
CA THR A 144 -11.04 5.05 17.09
C THR A 144 -10.03 5.44 16.01
N LEU A 145 -10.31 5.07 14.76
CA LEU A 145 -9.50 5.33 13.58
C LEU A 145 -10.03 6.55 12.81
N THR A 146 -9.10 7.43 12.44
CA THR A 146 -9.25 8.33 11.30
C THR A 146 -8.19 7.96 10.28
N PHE A 147 -8.59 7.74 9.03
CA PHE A 147 -7.70 7.34 7.94
C PHE A 147 -8.11 8.07 6.67
N SER A 148 -7.13 8.68 6.00
CA SER A 148 -7.33 9.37 4.75
C SER A 148 -6.20 9.04 3.78
N GLY A 149 -6.48 8.15 2.84
CA GLY A 149 -5.58 7.84 1.72
C GLY A 149 -5.32 9.06 0.85
N LYS A 150 -6.32 9.94 0.68
CA LYS A 150 -6.18 11.20 -0.08
C LYS A 150 -5.10 12.12 0.49
N SER A 151 -5.02 12.25 1.82
CA SER A 151 -4.01 13.09 2.48
C SER A 151 -2.76 12.31 2.90
N GLY A 152 -2.79 10.97 2.82
CA GLY A 152 -1.70 10.11 3.27
C GLY A 152 -1.57 10.08 4.81
N GLN A 153 -2.64 10.35 5.53
CA GLN A 153 -2.64 10.61 6.97
C GLN A 153 -3.58 9.67 7.73
N MET A 154 -3.20 9.32 8.96
CA MET A 154 -4.06 8.57 9.88
C MET A 154 -3.82 8.95 11.35
N SER A 155 -4.82 8.73 12.19
CA SER A 155 -4.68 8.73 13.64
C SER A 155 -5.49 7.59 14.24
N VAL A 156 -4.99 7.06 15.36
CA VAL A 156 -5.73 6.11 16.19
C VAL A 156 -5.72 6.67 17.59
N THR A 157 -6.89 6.87 18.16
CA THR A 157 -7.07 7.23 19.57
C THR A 157 -7.60 6.02 20.33
N ASP A 158 -7.40 5.99 21.64
CA ASP A 158 -8.09 5.10 22.55
C ASP A 158 -8.92 5.92 23.54
N LYS A 159 -10.08 5.37 23.89
CA LYS A 159 -10.81 5.76 25.09
C LYS A 159 -10.47 4.75 26.18
N HIS A 160 -10.37 5.20 27.42
CA HIS A 160 -10.22 4.32 28.59
C HIS A 160 -11.00 4.93 29.76
N TYR A 161 -11.39 4.10 30.73
CA TYR A 161 -11.87 4.60 32.02
C TYR A 161 -10.71 5.24 32.82
N GLY A 162 -10.81 6.53 33.12
CA GLY A 162 -9.75 7.30 33.80
C GLY A 162 -8.75 7.97 32.84
N THR A 163 -7.62 8.44 33.37
CA THR A 163 -6.66 9.27 32.63
C THR A 163 -5.56 8.48 31.89
N ASN A 164 -5.45 7.19 32.17
CA ASN A 164 -4.35 6.37 31.66
C ASN A 164 -4.68 5.72 30.32
N GLN A 165 -4.24 6.35 29.23
CA GLN A 165 -4.34 5.82 27.87
C GLN A 165 -3.12 4.96 27.51
N TYR A 166 -3.36 3.65 27.35
CA TYR A 166 -2.35 2.64 27.00
C TYR A 166 -2.63 1.96 25.66
N GLY A 167 -3.62 2.44 24.91
CA GLY A 167 -3.91 1.98 23.57
C GLY A 167 -2.72 2.11 22.62
N SER A 168 -2.71 1.25 21.63
CA SER A 168 -1.68 1.23 20.59
C SER A 168 -2.16 0.50 19.36
N VAL A 169 -1.59 0.90 18.22
CA VAL A 169 -1.52 0.03 17.05
C VAL A 169 -0.34 -0.91 17.28
N ARG A 170 -0.59 -2.21 17.14
CA ARG A 170 0.40 -3.29 17.34
C ARG A 170 0.57 -4.15 16.11
N TYR A 171 -0.30 -3.96 15.12
CA TYR A 171 -0.30 -4.70 13.88
C TYR A 171 -0.82 -3.76 12.79
N PHE A 172 -0.09 -3.64 11.68
CA PHE A 172 -0.59 -2.99 10.48
C PHE A 172 0.01 -3.65 9.25
N THR A 173 -0.82 -4.12 8.33
CA THR A 173 -0.35 -4.75 7.09
C THR A 173 -1.14 -4.27 5.89
N VAL A 174 -0.51 -4.31 4.73
CA VAL A 174 -1.13 -4.10 3.43
C VAL A 174 -0.83 -5.31 2.56
N ARG A 175 -1.85 -5.89 1.94
CA ARG A 175 -1.72 -7.07 1.07
C ARG A 175 -2.30 -6.80 -0.30
N TYR A 176 -1.72 -7.39 -1.33
CA TYR A 176 -2.32 -7.37 -2.66
C TYR A 176 -3.48 -8.37 -2.71
N LYS A 177 -4.64 -7.91 -3.21
CA LYS A 177 -5.81 -8.74 -3.54
C LYS A 177 -5.73 -9.09 -5.03
N PRO A 178 -5.38 -10.34 -5.37
CA PRO A 178 -5.33 -10.79 -6.77
C PRO A 178 -6.71 -10.76 -7.43
#